data_AF-A0A7X0YZ26-F1
#
_entry.id   AF-A0A7X0YZ26-F1
#
_cell.length_a   1.000
_cell.length_b   1.000
_cell.length_c   1.000
_cell.angle_alpha   90.00
_cell.angle_beta   90.00
_cell.angle_gamma   90.00
#
_symmetry.space_group_name_H-M   'P 1'
#
loop_
_entity.id
_entity.type
_entity.pdbx_description
1 polymer ?
#
loop_
_entity_poly.entity_id
_entity_poly.type
_entity_poly.pdbx_seq_one_letter_code
_entity_poly.pdbx_strand_id
1 'polypeptide(L)'
;MPKLTISKELDKKITEAIEKLAWYAPYTNLDKMYAVSGYLSDFDLYDDGLTAKDIFDLATGNYSVKKQYEVGRYYISTDMIFKVLAIENDKVKISVYHEECDVYINDGVLHFQSDFDKESRPATSSKVKLFNRVEQFHAQGRKLNQFREGDVVRDSVGNLLYYRNTHASYDTSLTLVCTKEKRGDL
;
A
#
# COMPACT_ATOMS: atom_id res chain seq x y z
N MET A 1 9.60 25.46 3.65
CA MET A 1 8.13 25.47 3.69
C MET A 1 7.64 24.07 3.33
N PRO A 2 6.61 23.53 3.98
CA PRO A 2 6.04 22.24 3.59
C PRO A 2 5.50 22.30 2.16
N LYS A 3 5.67 21.22 1.40
CA LYS A 3 5.16 21.07 0.03
C LYS A 3 3.63 20.95 0.08
N LEU A 4 2.91 21.60 -0.83
CA LEU A 4 1.45 21.50 -0.92
C LEU A 4 1.03 20.03 -1.08
N THR A 5 0.00 19.58 -0.36
CA THR A 5 -0.51 18.20 -0.43
C THR A 5 -1.96 18.20 -0.91
N ILE A 6 -2.25 17.55 -2.04
CA ILE A 6 -3.56 17.60 -2.74
C ILE A 6 -4.17 16.20 -2.93
N SER A 7 -5.49 16.04 -3.09
CA SER A 7 -6.06 14.70 -3.34
C SER A 7 -5.66 14.11 -4.71
N LYS A 8 -5.76 12.79 -4.88
CA LYS A 8 -5.56 12.11 -6.19
C LYS A 8 -6.57 12.58 -7.24
N GLU A 9 -7.77 12.94 -6.80
CA GLU A 9 -8.78 13.51 -7.69
C GLU A 9 -8.37 14.90 -8.20
N LEU A 10 -7.82 15.74 -7.32
CA LEU A 10 -7.32 17.07 -7.70
C LEU A 10 -6.09 16.96 -8.62
N ASP A 11 -5.18 16.02 -8.33
CA ASP A 11 -4.02 15.70 -9.18
C ASP A 11 -4.41 15.31 -10.61
N LYS A 12 -5.38 14.40 -10.75
CA LYS A 12 -5.91 13.99 -12.05
C LYS A 12 -6.51 15.18 -12.81
N LYS A 13 -7.33 16.00 -12.13
CA LYS A 13 -7.97 17.18 -12.71
C LYS A 13 -6.97 18.22 -13.21
N ILE A 14 -5.91 18.48 -12.43
CA ILE A 14 -4.82 19.40 -12.82
C ILE A 14 -4.07 18.87 -14.03
N THR A 15 -3.76 17.57 -14.04
CA THR A 15 -3.08 16.92 -15.17
C THR A 15 -3.91 17.05 -16.45
N GLU A 16 -5.20 16.73 -16.39
CA GLU A 16 -6.13 16.90 -17.52
C GLU A 16 -6.22 18.36 -17.99
N ALA A 17 -6.23 19.33 -17.07
CA ALA A 17 -6.26 20.75 -17.41
C ALA A 17 -5.02 21.18 -18.20
N ILE A 18 -3.84 20.72 -17.78
CA ILE A 18 -2.57 21.01 -18.45
C ILE A 18 -2.47 20.25 -19.78
N GLU A 19 -2.93 18.99 -19.85
CA GLU A 19 -2.96 18.21 -21.09
C GLU A 19 -3.93 18.78 -22.14
N LYS A 20 -5.04 19.39 -21.72
CA LYS A 20 -5.92 20.11 -22.66
C LYS A 20 -5.24 21.29 -23.34
N LEU A 21 -4.25 21.90 -22.69
CA LEU A 21 -3.42 22.90 -23.35
C LEU A 21 -2.62 22.30 -24.50
N ALA A 22 -2.22 21.01 -24.43
CA ALA A 22 -1.29 20.30 -25.33
C ALA A 22 -1.62 20.40 -26.84
N TRP A 23 -2.82 20.82 -27.21
CA TRP A 23 -3.25 21.08 -28.58
C TRP A 23 -2.75 22.41 -29.18
N TYR A 24 -2.15 23.32 -28.39
CA TYR A 24 -1.83 24.71 -28.78
C TYR A 24 -0.33 25.10 -28.66
N ALA A 25 0.62 24.17 -28.80
CA ALA A 25 2.00 24.31 -28.33
C ALA A 25 2.80 25.49 -28.94
N PRO A 26 3.78 26.08 -28.21
CA PRO A 26 4.28 25.73 -26.86
C PRO A 26 3.75 26.62 -25.71
N TYR A 27 3.71 26.10 -24.46
CA TYR A 27 3.17 26.81 -23.28
C TYR A 27 4.24 27.17 -22.25
N THR A 28 4.15 28.38 -21.74
CA THR A 28 4.91 28.90 -20.60
C THR A 28 4.34 28.42 -19.26
N ASN A 29 5.07 28.63 -18.16
CA ASN A 29 4.53 28.40 -16.82
C ASN A 29 3.30 29.27 -16.53
N LEU A 30 3.21 30.46 -17.15
CA LEU A 30 2.07 31.36 -17.02
C LEU A 30 0.80 30.75 -17.67
N ASP A 31 0.94 30.12 -18.84
CA ASP A 31 -0.17 29.44 -19.51
C ASP A 31 -0.70 28.26 -18.69
N LYS A 32 0.21 27.48 -18.08
CA LYS A 32 -0.17 26.40 -17.15
C LYS A 32 -0.90 26.94 -15.93
N MET A 33 -0.45 28.06 -15.37
CA MET A 33 -1.14 28.72 -14.24
C MET A 33 -2.55 29.17 -14.64
N TYR A 34 -2.73 29.74 -15.83
CA TYR A 34 -4.05 30.12 -16.32
C TYR A 34 -4.98 28.92 -16.45
N ALA A 35 -4.50 27.80 -17.01
CA ALA A 35 -5.31 26.58 -17.12
C ALA A 35 -5.68 26.00 -15.76
N VAL A 36 -4.73 25.90 -14.84
CA VAL A 36 -4.99 25.41 -13.48
C VAL A 36 -5.96 26.33 -12.75
N SER A 37 -5.76 27.65 -12.81
CA SER A 37 -6.66 28.63 -12.17
C SER A 37 -8.06 28.59 -12.76
N GLY A 38 -8.21 28.49 -14.08
CA GLY A 38 -9.51 28.38 -14.73
C GLY A 38 -10.25 27.10 -14.30
N TYR A 39 -9.54 25.98 -14.27
CA TYR A 39 -10.10 24.70 -13.85
C TYR A 39 -10.49 24.69 -12.35
N LEU A 40 -9.69 25.31 -11.48
CA LEU A 40 -10.06 25.43 -10.06
C LEU A 40 -11.36 26.21 -9.87
N SER A 41 -11.59 27.27 -10.66
CA SER A 41 -12.83 28.05 -10.65
C SER A 41 -14.02 27.28 -11.21
N ASP A 42 -13.84 26.55 -12.33
CA ASP A 42 -14.94 25.83 -13.00
C ASP A 42 -15.51 24.67 -12.18
N PHE A 43 -14.71 24.10 -11.28
CA PHE A 43 -15.09 22.95 -10.46
C PHE A 43 -15.36 23.29 -8.99
N ASP A 44 -15.42 24.58 -8.65
CA ASP A 44 -15.59 25.07 -7.28
C ASP A 44 -14.56 24.44 -6.31
N LEU A 45 -13.33 24.25 -6.82
CA LEU A 45 -12.20 23.67 -6.08
C LEU A 45 -11.32 24.76 -5.45
N TYR A 46 -11.73 26.02 -5.57
CA TYR A 46 -11.19 27.11 -4.75
C TYR A 46 -11.64 26.87 -3.31
N ASP A 47 -10.83 26.13 -2.56
CA ASP A 47 -10.91 26.16 -1.12
C ASP A 47 -10.45 27.55 -0.66
N ASP A 48 -11.21 28.19 0.24
CA ASP A 48 -10.86 29.45 0.88
C ASP A 48 -9.51 29.30 1.61
N GLY A 49 -8.40 29.53 0.90
CA GLY A 49 -7.05 29.32 1.44
C GLY A 49 -5.94 29.03 0.43
N LEU A 50 -6.24 28.69 -0.83
CA LEU A 50 -5.18 28.52 -1.84
C LEU A 50 -4.53 29.85 -2.20
N THR A 51 -3.20 29.92 -2.08
CA THR A 51 -2.42 31.10 -2.43
C THR A 51 -1.96 31.08 -3.89
N ALA A 52 -1.54 32.23 -4.42
CA ALA A 52 -0.92 32.29 -5.75
C ALA A 52 0.32 31.38 -5.89
N LYS A 53 1.04 31.15 -4.79
CA LYS A 53 2.16 30.19 -4.74
C LYS A 53 1.66 28.75 -4.90
N ASP A 54 0.54 28.40 -4.28
CA ASP A 54 -0.04 27.06 -4.40
C ASP A 54 -0.49 26.78 -5.83
N ILE A 55 -1.11 27.76 -6.50
CA ILE A 55 -1.49 27.65 -7.91
C ILE A 55 -0.26 27.48 -8.81
N PHE A 56 0.83 28.21 -8.53
CA PHE A 56 2.10 28.02 -9.24
C PHE A 56 2.69 26.63 -8.99
N ASP A 57 2.68 26.16 -7.74
CA ASP A 57 3.15 24.82 -7.37
C ASP A 57 2.32 23.74 -8.08
N LEU A 58 0.99 23.90 -8.19
CA LEU A 58 0.11 23.02 -8.96
C LEU A 58 0.45 23.02 -10.46
N ALA A 59 0.60 24.20 -11.06
CA ALA A 59 0.92 24.36 -12.49
C ALA A 59 2.30 23.80 -12.88
N THR A 60 3.23 23.76 -11.92
CA THR A 60 4.61 23.30 -12.15
C THR A 60 4.87 21.88 -11.64
N GLY A 61 3.89 21.21 -11.04
CA GLY A 61 4.04 19.88 -10.45
C GLY A 61 4.80 19.87 -9.12
N ASN A 62 4.98 21.02 -8.47
CA ASN A 62 5.64 21.17 -7.18
C ASN A 62 4.68 20.93 -5.99
N TYR A 63 3.91 19.85 -6.03
CA TYR A 63 3.04 19.40 -4.93
C TYR A 63 3.26 17.92 -4.62
N SER A 64 2.52 17.42 -3.64
CA SER A 64 2.44 16.01 -3.25
C SER A 64 0.98 15.56 -3.25
N VAL A 65 0.71 14.29 -3.50
CA VAL A 65 -0.67 13.78 -3.51
C VAL A 65 -0.99 13.11 -2.17
N LYS A 66 -2.03 13.61 -1.47
CA LYS A 66 -2.64 13.08 -0.25
C LYS A 66 -2.93 11.60 -0.46
N LYS A 67 -2.37 10.81 0.44
CA LYS A 67 -2.05 9.41 0.21
C LYS A 67 -3.28 8.54 0.09
N GLN A 68 -3.24 7.66 -0.91
CA GLN A 68 -4.13 6.51 -1.10
C GLN A 68 -4.05 5.48 0.05
N TYR A 69 -3.03 5.61 0.89
CA TYR A 69 -2.70 4.66 1.94
C TYR A 69 -3.17 5.14 3.31
N GLU A 70 -3.76 4.23 4.06
CA GLU A 70 -4.09 4.39 5.47
C GLU A 70 -3.23 3.45 6.31
N VAL A 71 -2.71 3.94 7.45
CA VAL A 71 -1.95 3.10 8.39
C VAL A 71 -2.81 1.95 8.89
N GLY A 72 -2.24 0.73 8.89
CA GLY A 72 -2.93 -0.50 9.28
C GLY A 72 -3.79 -1.13 8.18
N ARG A 73 -3.94 -0.50 7.01
CA ARG A 73 -4.63 -1.10 5.86
C ARG A 73 -3.69 -1.93 4.99
N TYR A 74 -4.32 -2.78 4.18
CA TYR A 74 -3.66 -3.73 3.29
C TYR A 74 -3.98 -3.42 1.84
N TYR A 75 -2.99 -3.56 0.98
CA TYR A 75 -3.05 -3.26 -0.44
C TYR A 75 -2.36 -4.35 -1.24
N ILE A 76 -2.64 -4.37 -2.55
CA ILE A 76 -2.02 -5.26 -3.51
C ILE A 76 -1.45 -4.40 -4.62
N SER A 77 -0.22 -4.70 -5.04
CA SER A 77 0.37 -4.21 -6.28
C SER A 77 0.98 -5.40 -7.00
N THR A 78 0.63 -5.59 -8.28
CA THR A 78 1.09 -6.74 -9.05
C THR A 78 0.74 -8.05 -8.31
N ASP A 79 1.74 -8.82 -7.85
CA ASP A 79 1.60 -10.07 -7.09
C ASP A 79 2.00 -9.92 -5.61
N MET A 80 2.30 -8.70 -5.16
CA MET A 80 2.69 -8.40 -3.78
C MET A 80 1.50 -7.92 -2.96
N ILE A 81 1.42 -8.41 -1.72
CA ILE A 81 0.47 -7.94 -0.71
C ILE A 81 1.26 -7.13 0.31
N PHE A 82 0.81 -5.94 0.67
CA PHE A 82 1.51 -5.13 1.67
C PHE A 82 0.57 -4.48 2.68
N LYS A 83 1.08 -4.34 3.90
CA LYS A 83 0.45 -3.68 5.04
C LYS A 83 1.15 -2.36 5.29
N VAL A 84 0.41 -1.28 5.42
CA VAL A 84 0.96 0.05 5.70
C VAL A 84 1.27 0.16 7.19
N LEU A 85 2.54 0.41 7.52
CA LEU A 85 3.02 0.55 8.89
C LEU A 85 3.08 2.00 9.33
N ALA A 86 3.59 2.87 8.46
CA ALA A 86 3.70 4.29 8.74
C ALA A 86 3.75 5.10 7.45
N ILE A 87 3.45 6.38 7.60
CA ILE A 87 3.27 7.32 6.51
C ILE A 87 4.19 8.52 6.79
N GLU A 88 5.21 8.70 5.96
CA GLU A 88 6.23 9.76 6.11
C GLU A 88 6.20 10.71 4.89
N ASN A 89 6.72 11.94 4.97
CA ASN A 89 6.48 12.97 3.93
C ASN A 89 6.65 12.51 2.46
N ASP A 90 7.65 11.68 2.16
CA ASP A 90 8.01 11.22 0.81
C ASP A 90 7.90 9.70 0.60
N LYS A 91 7.56 8.95 1.64
CA LYS A 91 7.52 7.47 1.59
C LYS A 91 6.47 6.84 2.49
N VAL A 92 6.26 5.54 2.29
CA VAL A 92 5.39 4.69 3.11
C VAL A 92 6.21 3.52 3.62
N LYS A 93 6.23 3.32 4.94
CA LYS A 93 6.77 2.11 5.55
C LYS A 93 5.74 1.01 5.44
N ILE A 94 6.16 -0.16 4.97
CA ILE A 94 5.29 -1.29 4.70
C ILE A 94 5.90 -2.59 5.23
N SER A 95 5.05 -3.55 5.57
CA SER A 95 5.44 -4.96 5.52
C SER A 95 4.90 -5.53 4.21
N VAL A 96 5.69 -6.31 3.49
CA VAL A 96 5.32 -6.84 2.16
C VAL A 96 5.52 -8.35 2.10
N TYR A 97 4.62 -9.02 1.40
CA TYR A 97 4.68 -10.43 1.06
C TYR A 97 4.58 -10.59 -0.46
N HIS A 98 5.55 -11.31 -1.04
CA HIS A 98 5.60 -11.66 -2.45
C HIS A 98 5.16 -13.12 -2.60
N GLU A 99 4.01 -13.32 -3.24
CA GLU A 99 3.35 -14.63 -3.24
C GLU A 99 4.10 -15.67 -4.07
N GLU A 100 4.64 -15.29 -5.23
CA GLU A 100 5.36 -16.21 -6.13
C GLU A 100 6.65 -16.76 -5.52
N CYS A 101 7.38 -15.92 -4.78
CA CYS A 101 8.69 -16.29 -4.23
C CYS A 101 8.63 -16.74 -2.76
N ASP A 102 7.46 -16.66 -2.10
CA ASP A 102 7.29 -16.91 -0.66
C ASP A 102 8.31 -16.11 0.18
N VAL A 103 8.35 -14.80 -0.07
CA VAL A 103 9.24 -13.86 0.61
C VAL A 103 8.41 -12.85 1.40
N TYR A 104 8.69 -12.75 2.69
CA TYR A 104 8.13 -11.75 3.58
C TYR A 104 9.23 -10.79 4.04
N ILE A 105 8.97 -9.50 3.92
CA ILE A 105 9.87 -8.43 4.37
C ILE A 105 9.09 -7.56 5.36
N ASN A 106 9.62 -7.46 6.57
CA ASN A 106 9.17 -6.49 7.54
C ASN A 106 10.05 -5.24 7.43
N ASP A 107 9.46 -4.05 7.35
CA ASP A 107 10.15 -2.76 7.17
C ASP A 107 10.62 -2.45 5.73
N GLY A 108 9.80 -2.81 4.73
CA GLY A 108 9.94 -2.33 3.36
C GLY A 108 9.58 -0.84 3.23
N VAL A 109 10.07 -0.20 2.16
CA VAL A 109 9.82 1.20 1.85
C VAL A 109 9.22 1.33 0.45
N LEU A 110 8.10 2.04 0.36
CA LEU A 110 7.45 2.40 -0.90
C LEU A 110 7.59 3.91 -1.13
N HIS A 111 8.14 4.26 -2.29
CA HIS A 111 8.23 5.64 -2.77
C HIS A 111 7.00 5.99 -3.60
N PHE A 112 6.46 7.19 -3.38
CA PHE A 112 5.36 7.72 -4.21
C PHE A 112 5.76 7.80 -5.67
N GLN A 113 4.78 7.61 -6.56
CA GLN A 113 4.93 7.65 -8.01
C GLN A 113 5.81 6.54 -8.61
N SER A 114 6.30 5.59 -7.81
CA SER A 114 6.84 4.33 -8.33
C SER A 114 5.76 3.55 -9.09
N ASP A 115 6.14 2.68 -10.02
CA ASP A 115 5.15 1.87 -10.75
C ASP A 115 4.34 0.97 -9.78
N PHE A 116 4.97 0.56 -8.69
CA PHE A 116 4.33 -0.13 -7.57
C PHE A 116 3.22 0.71 -6.90
N ASP A 117 3.44 2.01 -6.69
CA ASP A 117 2.42 2.93 -6.15
C ASP A 117 1.25 3.09 -7.13
N LYS A 118 1.54 3.21 -8.43
CA LYS A 118 0.52 3.42 -9.48
C LYS A 118 -0.44 2.24 -9.62
N GLU A 119 0.06 1.01 -9.50
CA GLU A 119 -0.73 -0.22 -9.63
C GLU A 119 -1.44 -0.64 -8.33
N SER A 120 -1.15 0.05 -7.22
CA SER A 120 -1.68 -0.32 -5.92
C SER A 120 -3.19 -0.15 -5.81
N ARG A 121 -3.85 -1.12 -5.17
CA ARG A 121 -5.28 -1.12 -4.85
C ARG A 121 -5.57 -1.78 -3.50
N PRO A 122 -6.70 -1.49 -2.84
CA PRO A 122 -7.06 -2.16 -1.59
C PRO A 122 -7.07 -3.69 -1.72
N ALA A 123 -6.55 -4.38 -0.72
CA ALA A 123 -6.51 -5.83 -0.69
C ALA A 123 -7.90 -6.43 -0.44
N THR A 124 -8.18 -7.58 -1.08
CA THR A 124 -9.39 -8.36 -0.78
C THR A 124 -9.27 -9.05 0.58
N SER A 125 -10.40 -9.42 1.19
CA SER A 125 -10.42 -10.16 2.46
C SER A 125 -9.60 -11.46 2.44
N SER A 126 -9.58 -12.17 1.31
CA SER A 126 -8.77 -13.36 1.10
C SER A 126 -7.26 -13.04 1.16
N LYS A 127 -6.82 -11.97 0.50
CA LYS A 127 -5.41 -11.54 0.48
C LYS A 127 -4.96 -11.02 1.85
N VAL A 128 -5.84 -10.35 2.59
CA VAL A 128 -5.58 -9.97 3.98
C VAL A 128 -5.39 -11.19 4.89
N LYS A 129 -6.24 -12.22 4.76
CA LYS A 129 -6.09 -13.47 5.52
C LYS A 129 -4.77 -14.16 5.21
N LEU A 130 -4.38 -14.24 3.93
CA LEU A 130 -3.10 -14.79 3.52
C LEU A 130 -1.92 -14.03 4.14
N PHE A 131 -1.93 -12.69 4.06
CA PHE A 131 -0.88 -11.86 4.64
C PHE A 131 -0.75 -12.07 6.15
N ASN A 132 -1.86 -12.05 6.89
CA ASN A 132 -1.86 -12.27 8.34
C ASN A 132 -1.28 -13.64 8.69
N ARG A 133 -1.58 -14.67 7.89
CA ARG A 133 -1.00 -16.00 8.06
C ARG A 133 0.51 -15.97 7.86
N VAL A 134 1.00 -15.33 6.80
CA VAL A 134 2.44 -15.17 6.57
C VAL A 134 3.11 -14.42 7.73
N GLU A 135 2.53 -13.32 8.19
CA GLU A 135 3.05 -12.52 9.32
C GLU A 135 3.20 -13.38 10.58
N GLN A 136 2.23 -14.26 10.85
CA GLN A 136 2.28 -15.21 11.97
C GLN A 136 3.39 -16.26 11.82
N PHE A 137 3.53 -16.86 10.64
CA PHE A 137 4.61 -17.83 10.39
C PHE A 137 6.00 -17.18 10.49
N HIS A 138 6.15 -15.97 9.94
CA HIS A 138 7.39 -15.22 9.99
C HIS A 138 7.78 -14.86 11.44
N ALA A 139 6.81 -14.50 12.30
CA ALA A 139 7.04 -14.29 13.73
C ALA A 139 7.56 -15.55 14.46
N GLN A 140 7.38 -16.73 13.87
CA GLN A 140 7.93 -18.00 14.34
C GLN A 140 9.23 -18.42 13.64
N GLY A 141 9.78 -17.58 12.75
CA GLY A 141 10.97 -17.91 11.95
C GLY A 141 10.71 -19.00 10.91
N ARG A 142 9.47 -19.10 10.40
CA ARG A 142 9.04 -20.10 9.42
C ARG A 142 8.53 -19.43 8.16
N LYS A 143 8.70 -20.12 7.02
CA LYS A 143 8.02 -19.75 5.77
C LYS A 143 6.56 -20.19 5.81
N LEU A 144 5.74 -19.63 4.92
CA LEU A 144 4.36 -20.09 4.74
C LEU A 144 4.37 -21.61 4.48
N ASN A 145 3.45 -22.35 5.09
CA ASN A 145 3.30 -23.80 4.93
C ASN A 145 4.42 -24.68 5.53
N GLN A 146 5.40 -24.12 6.25
CA GLN A 146 6.42 -24.91 6.96
C GLN A 146 5.96 -25.39 8.34
N PHE A 147 4.89 -26.17 8.36
CA PHE A 147 4.49 -26.91 9.55
C PHE A 147 5.48 -28.04 9.86
N ARG A 148 5.72 -28.33 11.14
CA ARG A 148 6.45 -29.49 11.62
C ARG A 148 5.59 -30.30 12.57
N GLU A 149 5.83 -31.61 12.59
CA GLU A 149 5.14 -32.51 13.49
C GLU A 149 5.33 -32.06 14.96
N GLY A 150 4.22 -31.95 15.69
CA GLY A 150 4.18 -31.46 17.06
C GLY A 150 4.03 -29.95 17.21
N ASP A 151 3.96 -29.17 16.13
CA ASP A 151 3.55 -27.76 16.19
C ASP A 151 2.11 -27.65 16.72
N VAL A 152 1.83 -26.59 17.49
CA VAL A 152 0.45 -26.26 17.90
C VAL A 152 -0.17 -25.40 16.82
N VAL A 153 -1.25 -25.88 16.23
CA VAL A 153 -1.99 -25.19 15.18
C VAL A 153 -3.43 -24.94 15.61
N ARG A 154 -4.05 -23.92 15.03
CA ARG A 154 -5.47 -23.62 15.16
C ARG A 154 -6.18 -23.93 13.84
N ASP A 155 -7.26 -24.70 13.90
CA ASP A 155 -8.11 -24.96 12.74
C ASP A 155 -9.07 -23.80 12.42
N SER A 156 -9.84 -23.94 11.34
CA SER A 156 -10.81 -22.91 10.89
C SER A 156 -11.97 -22.69 11.86
N VAL A 157 -12.22 -23.61 12.79
CA VAL A 157 -13.30 -23.55 13.79
C VAL A 157 -12.77 -23.05 15.14
N GLY A 158 -11.45 -22.92 15.29
CA GLY A 158 -10.78 -22.40 16.47
C GLY A 158 -10.18 -23.46 17.41
N ASN A 159 -10.23 -24.74 17.05
CA ASN A 159 -9.67 -25.81 17.89
C ASN A 159 -8.14 -25.79 17.81
N LEU A 160 -7.49 -26.04 18.95
CA LEU A 160 -6.05 -26.24 19.03
C LEU A 160 -5.73 -27.72 18.83
N LEU A 161 -4.82 -28.00 17.91
CA LEU A 161 -4.41 -29.35 17.54
C LEU A 161 -2.89 -29.42 17.46
N TYR A 162 -2.35 -30.62 17.71
CA TYR A 162 -0.97 -30.91 17.31
C TYR A 162 -0.94 -31.23 15.84
N TYR A 163 -0.12 -30.51 15.09
CA TYR A 163 0.13 -30.84 13.70
C TYR A 163 0.75 -32.23 13.64
N ARG A 164 0.05 -33.16 13.01
CA ARG A 164 0.56 -34.48 12.65
C ARG A 164 0.71 -34.50 11.15
N ASN A 165 1.84 -34.99 10.65
CA ASN A 165 2.14 -35.05 9.22
C ASN A 165 1.32 -36.16 8.54
N THR A 166 -0.01 -36.04 8.57
CA THR A 166 -0.93 -37.00 7.96
C THR A 166 -1.61 -36.44 6.71
N HIS A 167 -1.57 -35.12 6.49
CA HIS A 167 -2.18 -34.46 5.33
C HIS A 167 -1.27 -33.35 4.79
N ALA A 168 -1.23 -33.23 3.46
CA ALA A 168 -0.35 -32.37 2.69
C ALA A 168 -0.13 -31.00 3.34
N SER A 169 1.12 -30.54 3.32
CA SER A 169 1.67 -29.28 3.86
C SER A 169 0.96 -27.98 3.42
N TYR A 170 -0.17 -28.05 2.72
CA TYR A 170 -0.88 -26.93 2.10
C TYR A 170 -2.27 -26.67 2.69
N ASP A 171 -2.61 -27.25 3.84
CA ASP A 171 -3.89 -26.95 4.47
C ASP A 171 -3.93 -25.46 4.90
N THR A 172 -4.60 -24.63 4.09
CA THR A 172 -4.76 -23.19 4.31
C THR A 172 -5.74 -22.88 5.44
N SER A 173 -6.47 -23.87 5.95
CA SER A 173 -7.37 -23.75 7.08
C SER A 173 -6.65 -23.74 8.43
N LEU A 174 -5.37 -24.15 8.45
CA LEU A 174 -4.55 -24.20 9.65
C LEU A 174 -3.69 -22.94 9.84
N THR A 175 -3.64 -22.48 11.08
CA THR A 175 -2.82 -21.35 11.53
C THR A 175 -1.79 -21.81 12.56
N LEU A 176 -0.51 -21.50 12.36
CA LEU A 176 0.54 -21.80 13.34
C LEU A 176 0.38 -20.91 14.58
N VAL A 177 0.19 -21.54 15.75
CA VAL A 177 0.06 -20.83 17.04
C VAL A 177 1.39 -20.81 17.78
N CYS A 178 2.04 -21.97 17.89
CA CYS A 178 3.31 -22.11 18.60
C CYS A 178 4.11 -23.25 17.99
N THR A 179 5.42 -23.07 17.83
CA THR A 179 6.29 -24.14 17.36
C THR A 179 6.57 -25.13 18.48
N LYS A 180 6.79 -26.41 18.14
CA LYS A 180 7.21 -27.42 19.13
C LYS A 180 8.40 -26.94 19.97
N GLU A 181 9.39 -26.30 19.33
CA GLU A 181 10.61 -25.86 20.00
C GLU A 181 10.37 -24.75 21.04
N LYS A 182 9.35 -23.89 20.84
CA LYS A 182 9.03 -22.80 21.77
C LYS A 182 8.18 -23.23 22.97
N ARG A 183 7.55 -24.41 22.90
CA ARG A 183 6.69 -24.94 23.96
C ARG A 183 7.47 -25.57 25.12
N GLY A 184 8.70 -26.02 24.88
CA GLY A 184 9.56 -26.60 25.91
C GLY A 184 9.35 -28.10 26.16
N ASP A 185 8.66 -28.81 25.28
CA ASP A 185 8.58 -30.28 25.28
C ASP A 185 9.91 -30.88 24.78
N LEU A 186 10.93 -30.88 25.64
CA LEU A 186 12.13 -31.70 25.54
C LEU A 186 12.20 -32.64 26.75
#